data_AF-A0A7W8CFX2-F1
#
_entry.id   AF-A0A7W8CFX2-F1
#
_cell.length_a   1.000
_cell.length_b   1.000
_cell.length_c   1.000
_cell.angle_alpha   90.00
_cell.angle_beta   90.00
_cell.angle_gamma   90.00
#
_symmetry.space_group_name_H-M   'P 1'
#
loop_
_entity.id
_entity.type
_entity.pdbx_description
1 polymer ?
#
loop_
_entity_poly.entity_id
_entity_poly.type
_entity_poly.pdbx_seq_one_letter_code
_entity_poly.pdbx_strand_id
1 'polypeptide(L)'
;MEALAALGPRPEDMHASGAAWVFTLVVGIGFVLVAAWCLTYAIHRRDVLPLVMLGSGLLSVGLEPVVDTMGKVWYASDNPWVVYTGMGVPQPAFLVLGYALFWGGSVYVGSRFVLNGTSLWKVFATVFAMDLFVEYLGAPILKVGVYYDFSPFNVLGFPIWWAFVNGAAGAVGVWLLIVLEPRLTGWRRIGLLPVSATAFGATHATCAWPVWVCLHSNAPHWLGYVAGAYAISMAFAVVAFANSEIRSRTSASLSPSDAEPQRRGVGTAHPAARAG
;
A
#
# COMPACT_ATOMS: atom_id res chain seq x y z
N MET A 1 8.87 28.74 -5.44
CA MET A 1 9.99 28.48 -4.51
C MET A 1 9.64 28.88 -3.07
N GLU A 2 8.95 30.01 -2.84
CA GLU A 2 8.53 30.44 -1.48
C GLU A 2 7.73 29.41 -0.69
N ALA A 3 6.79 28.68 -1.34
CA ALA A 3 6.00 27.64 -0.66
C ALA A 3 6.84 26.44 -0.18
N LEU A 4 7.96 26.12 -0.83
CA LEU A 4 8.86 25.04 -0.41
C LEU A 4 9.78 25.48 0.72
N ALA A 5 10.16 26.76 0.77
CA ALA A 5 10.95 27.32 1.86
C ALA A 5 10.21 27.25 3.22
N ALA A 6 8.88 27.29 3.19
CA ALA A 6 8.04 27.15 4.39
C ALA A 6 8.11 25.75 5.04
N LEU A 7 8.63 24.74 4.33
CA LEU A 7 8.75 23.35 4.81
C LEU A 7 10.07 23.06 5.53
N GLY A 8 10.89 24.10 5.74
CA GLY A 8 12.16 24.01 6.48
C GLY A 8 13.37 23.64 5.63
N PRO A 9 14.58 23.70 6.21
CA PRO A 9 15.81 23.35 5.54
C PRO A 9 15.87 21.86 5.23
N ARG A 10 16.56 21.49 4.14
CA ARG A 10 16.74 20.11 3.70
C ARG A 10 18.23 19.78 3.61
N PRO A 11 18.62 18.51 3.81
CA PRO A 11 20.02 18.08 3.75
C PRO A 11 20.49 17.94 2.29
N GLU A 12 20.53 19.05 1.55
CA GLU A 12 20.92 19.10 0.13
C GLU A 12 22.39 18.70 -0.11
N ASP A 13 23.22 18.74 0.94
CA ASP A 13 24.62 18.33 0.96
C ASP A 13 24.80 16.80 1.15
N MET A 14 23.71 16.05 1.33
CA MET A 14 23.76 14.59 1.41
C MET A 14 24.14 13.98 0.05
N HIS A 15 25.14 13.10 0.09
CA HIS A 15 25.60 12.32 -1.06
C HIS A 15 25.26 10.84 -0.90
N ALA A 16 24.81 10.22 -2.00
CA ALA A 16 24.56 8.80 -2.08
C ALA A 16 25.86 8.00 -1.94
N SER A 17 25.82 6.87 -1.23
CA SER A 17 26.95 5.95 -1.25
C SER A 17 27.05 5.24 -2.61
N GLY A 18 28.24 4.73 -2.96
CA GLY A 18 28.40 3.90 -4.16
C GLY A 18 27.51 2.64 -4.17
N ALA A 19 27.04 2.19 -3.01
CA ALA A 19 26.13 1.05 -2.90
C ALA A 19 24.71 1.36 -3.44
N ALA A 20 24.38 2.64 -3.64
CA ALA A 20 23.14 3.06 -4.31
C ALA A 20 23.01 2.44 -5.71
N TRP A 21 24.12 2.29 -6.46
CA TRP A 21 24.10 1.63 -7.77
C TRP A 21 23.70 0.17 -7.67
N VAL A 22 24.28 -0.56 -6.71
CA VAL A 22 23.94 -1.97 -6.48
C VAL A 22 22.47 -2.09 -6.10
N PHE A 23 21.98 -1.23 -5.20
CA PHE A 23 20.59 -1.22 -4.78
C PHE A 23 19.64 -0.98 -5.96
N THR A 24 19.91 0.05 -6.78
CA THR A 24 19.13 0.35 -7.99
C THR A 24 19.14 -0.80 -8.99
N LEU A 25 20.28 -1.45 -9.22
CA LEU A 25 20.36 -2.58 -10.13
C LEU A 25 19.60 -3.80 -9.62
N VAL A 26 19.71 -4.12 -8.32
CA VAL A 26 18.98 -5.25 -7.72
C VAL A 26 17.48 -5.03 -7.79
N VAL A 27 16.99 -3.85 -7.41
CA VAL A 27 15.57 -3.51 -7.50
C VAL A 27 15.11 -3.48 -8.96
N GLY A 28 15.92 -2.93 -9.86
CA GLY A 28 15.63 -2.88 -11.29
C GLY A 28 15.53 -4.26 -11.94
N ILE A 29 16.47 -5.17 -11.64
CA ILE A 29 16.41 -6.57 -12.09
C ILE A 29 15.16 -7.25 -11.52
N GLY A 30 14.88 -7.07 -10.23
CA GLY A 30 13.67 -7.61 -9.60
C GLY A 30 12.39 -7.13 -10.30
N PHE A 31 12.31 -5.84 -10.61
CA PHE A 31 11.19 -5.26 -11.36
C PHE A 31 11.04 -5.88 -12.75
N VAL A 32 12.12 -6.00 -13.52
CA VAL A 32 12.08 -6.59 -14.87
C VAL A 32 11.61 -8.04 -14.81
N LEU A 33 12.12 -8.83 -13.86
CA LEU A 33 11.72 -10.24 -13.70
C LEU A 33 10.23 -10.36 -13.34
N VAL A 34 9.73 -9.53 -12.42
CA VAL A 34 8.31 -9.53 -12.02
C VAL A 34 7.43 -9.00 -13.16
N ALA A 35 7.85 -7.95 -13.88
CA ALA A 35 7.11 -7.44 -15.02
C ALA A 35 7.01 -8.47 -16.16
N ALA A 36 8.11 -9.16 -16.45
CA ALA A 36 8.13 -10.27 -17.41
C ALA A 36 7.19 -11.39 -16.96
N TRP A 37 7.23 -11.78 -15.68
CA TRP A 37 6.31 -12.78 -15.13
C TRP A 37 4.85 -12.33 -15.24
N CYS A 38 4.53 -11.08 -14.89
CA CYS A 38 3.17 -10.52 -15.02
C CYS A 38 2.68 -10.56 -16.48
N LEU A 39 3.56 -10.23 -17.44
CA LEU A 39 3.23 -10.29 -18.86
C LEU A 39 3.01 -11.73 -19.33
N THR A 40 3.91 -12.65 -18.96
CA THR A 40 3.76 -14.09 -19.25
C THR A 40 2.47 -14.63 -18.64
N TYR A 41 2.15 -14.26 -17.40
CA TYR A 41 0.92 -14.64 -16.72
C TYR A 41 -0.31 -14.11 -17.48
N ALA A 42 -0.30 -12.83 -17.87
CA ALA A 42 -1.37 -12.22 -18.64
C ALA A 42 -1.62 -12.93 -19.98
N ILE A 43 -0.56 -13.33 -20.68
CA ILE A 43 -0.67 -14.05 -21.97
C ILE A 43 -1.21 -15.47 -21.77
N HIS A 44 -0.64 -16.23 -20.84
CA HIS A 44 -0.95 -17.66 -20.68
C HIS A 44 -2.26 -17.91 -19.93
N ARG A 45 -2.57 -17.08 -18.91
CA ARG A 45 -3.77 -17.21 -18.08
C ARG A 45 -4.92 -16.32 -18.54
N ARG A 46 -4.67 -15.44 -19.52
CA ARG A 46 -5.62 -14.40 -19.97
C ARG A 46 -6.15 -13.54 -18.82
N ASP A 47 -5.29 -13.30 -17.84
CA ASP A 47 -5.60 -12.46 -16.68
C ASP A 47 -4.53 -11.37 -16.53
N VAL A 48 -4.94 -10.13 -16.84
CA VAL A 48 -4.09 -8.94 -16.79
C VAL A 48 -3.95 -8.38 -15.37
N LEU A 49 -4.65 -8.93 -14.37
CA LEU A 49 -4.70 -8.36 -13.04
C LEU A 49 -3.31 -8.17 -12.38
N PRO A 50 -2.35 -9.10 -12.44
CA PRO A 50 -1.03 -8.87 -11.89
C PRO A 50 -0.32 -7.67 -12.53
N LEU A 51 -0.50 -7.49 -13.84
CA LEU A 51 0.09 -6.38 -14.58
C LEU A 51 -0.57 -5.04 -14.21
N VAL A 52 -1.90 -5.03 -14.06
CA VAL A 52 -2.64 -3.86 -13.58
C VAL A 52 -2.18 -3.48 -12.17
N MET A 53 -2.02 -4.45 -11.27
CA MET A 53 -1.55 -4.18 -9.91
C MET A 53 -0.09 -3.72 -9.87
N LEU A 54 0.77 -4.24 -10.74
CA LEU A 54 2.14 -3.72 -10.89
C LEU A 54 2.12 -2.23 -11.32
N GLY A 55 1.25 -1.89 -12.28
CA GLY A 55 1.00 -0.49 -12.67
C GLY A 55 0.39 0.37 -11.56
N SER A 56 -0.46 -0.22 -10.70
CA SER A 56 -1.02 0.45 -9.53
C SER A 56 0.06 0.87 -8.53
N GLY A 57 1.06 -0.02 -8.30
CA GLY A 57 2.22 0.31 -7.48
C GLY A 57 3.05 1.43 -8.07
N LEU A 58 3.32 1.42 -9.39
CA LEU A 58 4.02 2.53 -10.06
C LEU A 58 3.28 3.85 -9.88
N LEU A 59 1.96 3.87 -10.02
CA LEU A 59 1.16 5.08 -9.83
C LEU A 59 1.24 5.63 -8.40
N SER A 60 1.48 4.75 -7.42
CA SER A 60 1.56 5.13 -6.01
C SER A 60 2.75 6.05 -5.70
N VAL A 61 3.83 5.97 -6.51
CA VAL A 61 5.00 6.85 -6.32
C VAL A 61 4.66 8.33 -6.51
N GLY A 62 3.59 8.65 -7.25
CA GLY A 62 3.14 10.03 -7.40
C GLY A 62 2.77 10.72 -6.08
N LEU A 63 2.44 9.94 -5.04
CA LEU A 63 2.15 10.46 -3.69
C LEU A 63 3.38 10.49 -2.78
N GLU A 64 4.47 9.83 -3.18
CA GLU A 64 5.67 9.72 -2.37
C GLU A 64 6.29 11.08 -2.02
N PRO A 65 6.41 12.05 -2.94
CA PRO A 65 6.93 13.38 -2.59
C PRO A 65 6.16 14.10 -1.48
N VAL A 66 4.85 13.86 -1.37
CA VAL A 66 4.03 14.41 -0.29
C VAL A 66 4.43 13.77 1.02
N VAL A 67 4.49 12.44 1.04
CA VAL A 67 4.81 11.66 2.22
C VAL A 67 6.26 11.94 2.67
N ASP A 68 7.23 11.96 1.75
CA ASP A 68 8.62 12.33 2.01
C ASP A 68 8.74 13.70 2.65
N THR A 69 8.08 14.70 2.06
CA THR A 69 8.15 16.07 2.55
C THR A 69 7.52 16.20 3.93
N MET A 70 6.33 15.62 4.13
CA MET A 70 5.62 15.70 5.40
C MET A 70 6.32 14.86 6.49
N GLY A 71 6.97 13.77 6.10
CA GLY A 71 7.72 12.85 6.95
C GLY A 71 9.17 13.22 7.22
N LYS A 72 9.67 14.29 6.59
CA LYS A 72 11.09 14.71 6.62
C LYS A 72 12.05 13.61 6.15
N VAL A 73 11.74 13.05 4.98
CA VAL A 73 12.62 12.14 4.25
C VAL A 73 13.32 12.90 3.13
N TRP A 74 14.58 12.60 2.93
CA TRP A 74 15.37 13.13 1.82
C TRP A 74 16.17 12.02 1.16
N TYR A 75 16.10 11.96 -0.17
CA TYR A 75 16.98 11.13 -0.99
C TYR A 75 18.08 12.00 -1.59
N ALA A 76 19.31 11.49 -1.55
CA ALA A 76 20.45 12.20 -2.11
C ALA A 76 20.27 12.50 -3.62
N SER A 77 20.61 13.72 -4.03
CA SER A 77 20.39 14.22 -5.40
C SER A 77 21.26 13.54 -6.45
N ASP A 78 22.36 12.94 -6.02
CA ASP A 78 23.31 12.18 -6.85
C ASP A 78 23.04 10.66 -6.83
N ASN A 79 21.87 10.23 -6.31
CA ASN A 79 21.44 8.85 -6.45
C ASN A 79 21.37 8.44 -7.94
N PRO A 80 21.64 7.16 -8.26
CA PRO A 80 21.55 6.65 -9.62
C PRO A 80 20.15 6.82 -10.21
N TRP A 81 20.09 7.44 -11.38
CA TRP A 81 18.87 7.60 -12.18
C TRP A 81 17.72 8.24 -11.40
N VAL A 82 17.90 9.50 -10.96
CA VAL A 82 16.79 10.34 -10.52
C VAL A 82 15.78 10.48 -11.67
N VAL A 83 14.57 9.96 -11.47
CA VAL A 83 13.51 9.91 -12.50
C VAL A 83 12.77 11.23 -12.56
N TYR A 84 12.44 11.80 -11.41
CA TYR A 84 11.84 13.12 -11.28
C TYR A 84 12.16 13.72 -9.91
N THR A 85 11.83 15.00 -9.73
CA THR A 85 11.90 15.68 -8.44
C THR A 85 10.51 16.20 -8.11
N GLY A 86 9.88 15.64 -7.09
CA GLY A 86 8.54 16.04 -6.63
C GLY A 86 8.64 16.83 -5.33
N MET A 87 7.93 17.96 -5.22
CA MET A 87 8.00 18.83 -4.03
C MET A 87 9.44 19.17 -3.60
N GLY A 88 10.38 19.20 -4.55
CA GLY A 88 11.81 19.42 -4.32
C GLY A 88 12.59 18.21 -3.79
N VAL A 89 11.98 17.04 -3.57
CA VAL A 89 12.65 15.80 -3.15
C VAL A 89 13.00 14.96 -4.39
N PRO A 90 14.27 14.57 -4.60
CA PRO A 90 14.65 13.68 -5.70
C PRO A 90 13.99 12.31 -5.57
N GLN A 91 13.55 11.74 -6.69
CA GLN A 91 12.86 10.44 -6.74
C GLN A 91 13.67 9.48 -7.63
N PRO A 92 14.58 8.68 -7.04
CA PRO A 92 15.47 7.78 -7.76
C PRO A 92 14.73 6.56 -8.35
N ALA A 93 15.31 5.96 -9.39
CA ALA A 93 14.68 4.84 -10.09
C ALA A 93 14.40 3.64 -9.18
N PHE A 94 15.27 3.35 -8.22
CA PHE A 94 15.03 2.26 -7.27
C PHE A 94 13.73 2.47 -6.47
N LEU A 95 13.39 3.73 -6.16
CA LEU A 95 12.19 4.07 -5.40
C LEU A 95 10.96 3.81 -6.26
N VAL A 96 10.94 4.37 -7.48
CA VAL A 96 9.85 4.19 -8.45
C VAL A 96 9.60 2.70 -8.75
N LEU A 97 10.66 1.95 -9.03
CA LEU A 97 10.56 0.52 -9.35
C LEU A 97 10.22 -0.31 -8.10
N GLY A 98 10.77 0.06 -6.95
CA GLY A 98 10.46 -0.52 -5.65
C GLY A 98 8.98 -0.36 -5.30
N TYR A 99 8.39 0.80 -5.55
CA TYR A 99 6.97 1.09 -5.36
C TYR A 99 6.05 0.14 -6.13
N ALA A 100 6.42 -0.20 -7.37
CA ALA A 100 5.70 -1.19 -8.17
C ALA A 100 5.65 -2.55 -7.49
N LEU A 101 6.81 -3.01 -6.99
CA LEU A 101 6.96 -4.30 -6.33
C LEU A 101 6.30 -4.32 -4.95
N PHE A 102 6.57 -3.28 -4.16
CA PHE A 102 6.14 -3.16 -2.77
C PHE A 102 4.64 -2.89 -2.69
N TRP A 103 4.13 -1.83 -3.33
CA TRP A 103 2.70 -1.48 -3.21
C TRP A 103 1.80 -2.20 -4.21
N GLY A 104 2.28 -2.49 -5.41
CA GLY A 104 1.51 -3.23 -6.41
C GLY A 104 1.58 -4.73 -6.17
N GLY A 105 2.79 -5.27 -6.15
CA GLY A 105 3.07 -6.69 -5.99
C GLY A 105 2.57 -7.25 -4.66
N SER A 106 2.89 -6.61 -3.52
CA SER A 106 2.46 -7.12 -2.21
C SER A 106 0.93 -7.09 -2.04
N VAL A 107 0.24 -6.09 -2.58
CA VAL A 107 -1.23 -6.01 -2.53
C VAL A 107 -1.85 -7.12 -3.37
N TYR A 108 -1.35 -7.35 -4.59
CA TYR A 108 -1.82 -8.46 -5.41
C TYR A 108 -1.60 -9.81 -4.73
N VAL A 109 -0.36 -10.11 -4.31
CA VAL A 109 0.00 -11.39 -3.69
C VAL A 109 -0.72 -11.58 -2.36
N GLY A 110 -0.75 -10.54 -1.52
CA GLY A 110 -1.46 -10.52 -0.25
C GLY A 110 -2.94 -10.81 -0.42
N SER A 111 -3.61 -10.24 -1.43
CA SER A 111 -5.01 -10.54 -1.73
C SER A 111 -5.25 -12.01 -2.04
N ARG A 112 -4.37 -12.66 -2.83
CA ARG A 112 -4.48 -14.10 -3.13
C ARG A 112 -4.30 -14.93 -1.86
N PHE A 113 -3.34 -14.58 -1.00
CA PHE A 113 -3.15 -15.28 0.27
C PHE A 113 -4.35 -15.14 1.20
N VAL A 114 -4.94 -13.95 1.32
CA VAL A 114 -6.11 -13.72 2.17
C VAL A 114 -7.33 -14.47 1.64
N LEU A 115 -7.56 -14.45 0.33
CA LEU A 115 -8.63 -15.24 -0.31
C LEU A 115 -8.44 -16.75 -0.10
N ASN A 116 -7.20 -17.21 0.06
CA ASN A 116 -6.87 -18.60 0.39
C ASN A 116 -6.84 -18.88 1.90
N GLY A 117 -7.39 -18.00 2.75
CA GLY A 117 -7.56 -18.21 4.19
C GLY A 117 -6.45 -17.65 5.07
N THR A 118 -5.50 -16.90 4.52
CA THR A 118 -4.50 -16.19 5.32
C THR A 118 -5.15 -14.99 6.03
N SER A 119 -4.78 -14.76 7.29
CA SER A 119 -5.25 -13.58 8.03
C SER A 119 -4.68 -12.29 7.44
N LEU A 120 -5.49 -11.22 7.36
CA LEU A 120 -5.02 -9.89 6.97
C LEU A 120 -3.92 -9.37 7.92
N TRP A 121 -3.95 -9.80 9.19
CA TRP A 121 -2.89 -9.49 10.16
C TRP A 121 -1.53 -10.06 9.77
N LYS A 122 -1.49 -11.18 9.06
CA LYS A 122 -0.23 -11.71 8.53
C LYS A 122 0.29 -10.85 7.38
N VAL A 123 -0.60 -10.34 6.52
CA VAL A 123 -0.21 -9.37 5.49
C VAL A 123 0.37 -8.11 6.14
N PHE A 124 -0.34 -7.56 7.13
CA PHE A 124 0.13 -6.41 7.91
C PHE A 124 1.53 -6.65 8.49
N ALA A 125 1.73 -7.76 9.19
CA ALA A 125 3.02 -8.11 9.80
C ALA A 125 4.13 -8.32 8.76
N THR A 126 3.82 -8.94 7.62
CA THR A 126 4.79 -9.15 6.54
C THR A 126 5.20 -7.84 5.89
N VAL A 127 4.25 -6.95 5.59
CA VAL A 127 4.56 -5.64 5.00
C VAL A 127 5.33 -4.77 5.99
N PHE A 128 4.94 -4.77 7.27
CA PHE A 128 5.70 -4.12 8.34
C PHE A 128 7.14 -4.62 8.39
N ALA A 129 7.36 -5.93 8.38
CA ALA A 129 8.72 -6.50 8.44
C ALA A 129 9.53 -6.20 7.18
N MET A 130 8.90 -6.24 6.01
CA MET A 130 9.52 -5.87 4.73
C MET A 130 9.91 -4.39 4.71
N ASP A 131 9.07 -3.52 5.26
CA ASP A 131 9.36 -2.09 5.39
C ASP A 131 10.57 -1.84 6.28
N LEU A 132 10.59 -2.43 7.49
CA LEU A 132 11.76 -2.34 8.37
C LEU A 132 13.04 -2.76 7.64
N PHE A 133 12.99 -3.89 6.91
CA PHE A 133 14.16 -4.37 6.17
C PHE A 133 14.61 -3.36 5.10
N VAL A 134 13.70 -2.86 4.28
CA VAL A 134 14.00 -1.93 3.19
C VAL A 134 14.51 -0.59 3.74
N GLU A 135 13.87 -0.05 4.77
CA GLU A 135 14.17 1.27 5.33
C GLU A 135 15.50 1.26 6.10
N TYR A 136 15.74 0.24 6.94
CA TYR A 136 17.04 0.09 7.61
C TYR A 136 18.17 -0.23 6.63
N LEU A 137 17.90 -0.98 5.56
CA LEU A 137 18.88 -1.20 4.52
C LEU A 137 19.17 0.09 3.76
N GLY A 138 18.14 0.82 3.34
CA GLY A 138 18.28 2.02 2.52
C GLY A 138 18.94 3.18 3.26
N ALA A 139 18.32 3.65 4.35
CA ALA A 139 18.73 4.88 4.99
C ALA A 139 20.02 4.72 5.82
N PRO A 140 20.04 3.95 6.93
CA PRO A 140 21.23 3.90 7.79
C PRO A 140 22.38 3.06 7.22
N ILE A 141 22.11 1.99 6.46
CA ILE A 141 23.18 1.10 5.97
C ILE A 141 23.73 1.60 4.63
N LEU A 142 22.88 1.76 3.61
CA LEU A 142 23.30 2.14 2.26
C LEU A 142 23.37 3.64 2.03
N LYS A 143 22.83 4.47 2.94
CA LYS A 143 22.85 5.94 2.85
C LYS A 143 22.28 6.45 1.52
N VAL A 144 21.21 5.81 1.02
CA VAL A 144 20.51 6.28 -0.19
C VAL A 144 19.49 7.38 0.12
N GLY A 145 19.05 7.44 1.38
CA GLY A 145 18.18 8.49 1.91
C GLY A 145 18.39 8.68 3.42
N VAL A 146 17.72 9.68 4.00
CA VAL A 146 17.78 10.00 5.42
C VAL A 146 16.45 10.53 5.93
N TYR A 147 16.09 10.14 7.16
CA TYR A 147 15.07 10.80 7.96
C TYR A 147 15.74 11.90 8.78
N TYR A 148 15.49 13.17 8.43
CA TYR A 148 16.17 14.31 9.04
C TYR A 148 15.31 14.97 10.13
N ASP A 149 15.98 15.79 10.96
CA ASP A 149 15.43 16.40 12.16
C ASP A 149 14.86 15.41 13.20
N PHE A 150 14.06 15.93 14.13
CA PHE A 150 13.28 15.15 15.07
C PHE A 150 12.23 14.32 14.33
N SER A 151 12.10 13.05 14.71
CA SER A 151 10.94 12.21 14.42
C SER A 151 10.67 11.29 15.61
N PRO A 152 9.40 11.12 16.03
CA PRO A 152 9.09 10.29 17.20
C PRO A 152 9.46 8.82 16.94
N PHE A 153 9.84 8.11 18.00
CA PHE A 153 10.25 6.70 17.92
C PHE A 153 11.32 6.39 16.85
N ASN A 154 12.19 7.36 16.56
CA ASN A 154 13.35 7.15 15.71
C ASN A 154 14.34 6.23 16.43
N VAL A 155 14.60 5.08 15.82
CA VAL A 155 15.58 4.09 16.28
C VAL A 155 16.58 3.91 15.15
N LEU A 156 17.86 4.14 15.43
CA LEU A 156 18.96 3.97 14.48
C LEU A 156 18.73 4.68 13.13
N GLY A 157 18.09 5.85 13.14
CA GLY A 157 17.87 6.66 11.94
C GLY A 157 16.55 6.38 11.21
N PHE A 158 15.71 5.47 11.70
CA PHE A 158 14.40 5.17 11.12
C PHE A 158 13.25 5.36 12.13
N PRO A 159 12.21 6.15 11.80
CA PRO A 159 11.03 6.31 12.65
C PRO A 159 10.11 5.08 12.58
N ILE A 160 10.14 4.25 13.63
CA ILE A 160 9.44 2.95 13.62
C ILE A 160 7.92 3.08 13.42
N TRP A 161 7.29 4.19 13.81
CA TRP A 161 5.86 4.41 13.58
C TRP A 161 5.49 4.36 12.09
N TRP A 162 6.43 4.71 11.21
CA TRP A 162 6.25 4.69 9.76
C TRP A 162 5.95 3.28 9.23
N ALA A 163 6.70 2.29 9.72
CA ALA A 163 6.49 0.90 9.33
C ALA A 163 5.11 0.37 9.73
N PHE A 164 4.53 0.84 10.84
CA PHE A 164 3.15 0.50 11.20
C PHE A 164 2.16 1.08 10.19
N VAL A 165 2.35 2.33 9.77
CA VAL A 165 1.51 2.98 8.76
C VAL A 165 1.64 2.28 7.40
N ASN A 166 2.87 1.89 7.01
CA ASN A 166 3.12 1.14 5.77
C ASN A 166 2.50 -0.26 5.81
N GLY A 167 2.64 -0.97 6.93
CA GLY A 167 1.96 -2.24 7.15
C GLY A 167 0.44 -2.11 7.00
N ALA A 168 -0.14 -1.06 7.57
CA ALA A 168 -1.57 -0.77 7.45
C ALA A 168 -1.96 -0.43 6.00
N ALA A 169 -1.14 0.34 5.28
CA ALA A 169 -1.40 0.69 3.88
C ALA A 169 -1.44 -0.56 2.99
N GLY A 170 -0.54 -1.52 3.21
CA GLY A 170 -0.55 -2.81 2.51
C GLY A 170 -1.82 -3.61 2.79
N ALA A 171 -2.24 -3.68 4.05
CA ALA A 171 -3.49 -4.35 4.45
C ALA A 171 -4.74 -3.68 3.87
N VAL A 172 -4.81 -2.35 3.90
CA VAL A 172 -5.89 -1.56 3.29
C VAL A 172 -5.93 -1.77 1.77
N GLY A 173 -4.77 -1.82 1.11
CA GLY A 173 -4.68 -2.12 -0.32
C GLY A 173 -5.23 -3.50 -0.65
N VAL A 174 -4.88 -4.52 0.14
CA VAL A 174 -5.44 -5.88 0.00
C VAL A 174 -6.95 -5.88 0.17
N TRP A 175 -7.46 -5.20 1.20
CA TRP A 175 -8.90 -5.07 1.43
C TRP A 175 -9.61 -4.38 0.26
N LEU A 176 -9.10 -3.25 -0.22
CA LEU A 176 -9.67 -2.53 -1.37
C LEU A 176 -9.69 -3.42 -2.62
N LEU A 177 -8.60 -4.14 -2.90
CA LEU A 177 -8.55 -5.05 -4.04
C LEU A 177 -9.60 -6.16 -3.93
N ILE A 178 -9.72 -6.82 -2.77
CA ILE A 178 -10.72 -7.87 -2.52
C ILE A 178 -12.16 -7.34 -2.70
N VAL A 179 -12.43 -6.11 -2.27
CA VAL A 179 -13.77 -5.50 -2.38
C VAL A 179 -14.10 -5.07 -3.80
N LEU A 180 -13.12 -4.57 -4.55
CA LEU A 180 -13.33 -3.95 -5.86
C LEU A 180 -13.17 -4.93 -7.02
N GLU A 181 -12.25 -5.90 -6.95
CA GLU A 181 -11.96 -6.84 -8.03
C GLU A 181 -13.22 -7.58 -8.52
N PRO A 182 -14.11 -8.13 -7.68
CA PRO A 182 -15.30 -8.85 -8.15
C PRO A 182 -16.28 -7.96 -8.93
N ARG A 183 -16.19 -6.64 -8.78
CA ARG A 183 -17.06 -5.66 -9.45
C ARG A 183 -16.54 -5.22 -10.80
N LEU A 184 -15.29 -5.57 -11.14
CA LEU A 184 -14.60 -5.10 -12.34
C LEU A 184 -14.16 -6.29 -13.21
N THR A 185 -14.76 -6.40 -14.38
CA THR A 185 -14.50 -7.48 -15.35
C THR A 185 -13.95 -6.93 -16.67
N GLY A 186 -13.16 -7.77 -17.36
CA GLY A 186 -12.54 -7.41 -18.64
C GLY A 186 -11.71 -6.12 -18.54
N TRP A 187 -11.88 -5.21 -19.50
CA TRP A 187 -11.15 -3.95 -19.56
C TRP A 187 -11.43 -3.02 -18.36
N ARG A 188 -12.57 -3.16 -17.69
CA ARG A 188 -12.91 -2.33 -16.51
C ARG A 188 -11.96 -2.57 -15.34
N ARG A 189 -11.20 -3.67 -15.35
CA ARG A 189 -10.12 -3.92 -14.38
C ARG A 189 -9.03 -2.84 -14.39
N ILE A 190 -8.88 -2.05 -15.46
CA ILE A 190 -8.02 -0.85 -15.46
C ILE A 190 -8.40 0.13 -14.34
N GLY A 191 -9.68 0.15 -13.92
CA GLY A 191 -10.14 0.92 -12.77
C GLY A 191 -9.51 0.51 -11.42
N LEU A 192 -8.74 -0.58 -11.36
CA LEU A 192 -7.96 -0.98 -10.19
C LEU A 192 -6.59 -0.28 -10.12
N LEU A 193 -6.15 0.44 -11.17
CA LEU A 193 -4.89 1.20 -11.15
C LEU A 193 -4.77 2.15 -9.95
N PRO A 194 -5.81 2.86 -9.49
CA PRO A 194 -5.69 3.75 -8.34
C PRO A 194 -5.63 3.03 -6.98
N VAL A 195 -5.81 1.71 -6.90
CA VAL A 195 -6.00 0.99 -5.62
C VAL A 195 -4.82 1.16 -4.68
N SER A 196 -3.60 0.86 -5.12
CA SER A 196 -2.41 0.98 -4.28
C SER A 196 -2.13 2.43 -3.89
N ALA A 197 -2.30 3.38 -4.82
CA ALA A 197 -2.09 4.80 -4.54
C ALA A 197 -3.11 5.32 -3.51
N THR A 198 -4.38 4.91 -3.65
CA THR A 198 -5.45 5.26 -2.71
C THR A 198 -5.18 4.66 -1.33
N ALA A 199 -4.79 3.40 -1.27
CA ALA A 199 -4.46 2.74 -0.01
C ALA A 199 -3.29 3.43 0.70
N PHE A 200 -2.22 3.74 -0.05
CA PHE A 200 -1.05 4.44 0.44
C PHE A 200 -1.41 5.83 0.97
N GLY A 201 -1.98 6.69 0.13
CA GLY A 201 -2.33 8.06 0.48
C GLY A 201 -3.35 8.16 1.60
N ALA A 202 -4.46 7.40 1.52
CA ALA A 202 -5.51 7.46 2.53
C ALA A 202 -5.04 6.96 3.89
N THR A 203 -4.21 5.90 3.93
CA THR A 203 -3.71 5.37 5.19
C THR A 203 -2.73 6.33 5.84
N HIS A 204 -1.82 6.93 5.06
CA HIS A 204 -0.92 7.97 5.57
C HIS A 204 -1.68 9.19 6.06
N ALA A 205 -2.64 9.71 5.28
CA ALA A 205 -3.47 10.83 5.70
C ALA A 205 -4.27 10.54 6.98
N THR A 206 -4.73 9.30 7.17
CA THR A 206 -5.52 8.91 8.35
C THR A 206 -4.67 8.70 9.59
N CYS A 207 -3.50 8.06 9.44
CA CYS A 207 -2.66 7.63 10.56
C CYS A 207 -1.57 8.64 10.90
N ALA A 208 -0.91 9.23 9.90
CA ALA A 208 0.31 10.00 10.08
C ALA A 208 0.10 11.51 10.25
N TRP A 209 -1.11 12.04 9.96
CA TRP A 209 -1.36 13.48 9.97
C TRP A 209 -0.96 14.20 11.28
N PRO A 210 -1.16 13.65 12.51
CA PRO A 210 -0.74 14.37 13.71
C PRO A 210 0.78 14.41 13.84
N VAL A 211 1.49 13.38 13.34
CA VAL A 211 2.94 13.37 13.33
C VAL A 211 3.43 14.47 12.42
N TRP A 212 2.90 14.55 11.20
CA TRP A 212 3.24 15.60 10.25
C TRP A 212 3.00 17.01 10.79
N VAL A 213 1.88 17.24 11.49
CA VAL A 213 1.62 18.52 12.16
C VAL A 213 2.70 18.82 13.21
N CYS A 214 3.12 17.84 14.00
CA CYS A 214 4.19 18.02 14.99
C CYS A 214 5.55 18.28 14.33
N LEU A 215 5.85 17.62 13.21
CA LEU A 215 7.13 17.78 12.49
C LEU A 215 7.28 19.16 11.85
N HIS A 216 6.15 19.80 11.50
CA HIS A 216 6.09 21.08 10.80
C HIS A 216 5.54 22.22 11.67
N SER A 217 5.62 22.09 13.00
CA SER A 217 5.24 23.14 13.95
C SER A 217 6.30 23.37 15.01
N ASN A 218 6.12 24.41 15.82
CA ASN A 218 6.93 24.67 17.01
C ASN A 218 6.44 23.89 18.24
N ALA A 219 5.67 22.81 18.04
CA ALA A 219 5.17 21.98 19.12
C ALA A 219 6.34 21.30 19.87
N PRO A 220 6.28 21.19 21.21
CA PRO A 220 7.30 20.47 21.96
C PRO A 220 7.34 18.99 21.57
N HIS A 221 8.54 18.40 21.52
CA HIS A 221 8.77 17.03 21.03
C HIS A 221 7.92 15.94 21.72
N TRP A 222 7.50 16.13 22.97
CA TRP A 222 6.63 15.18 23.67
C TRP A 222 5.28 14.99 22.96
N LEU A 223 4.74 16.02 22.30
CA LEU A 223 3.54 15.91 21.46
C LEU A 223 3.80 15.05 20.22
N GLY A 224 5.01 15.08 19.67
CA GLY A 224 5.43 14.19 18.60
C GLY A 224 5.34 12.71 18.99
N TYR A 225 5.74 12.35 20.21
CA TYR A 225 5.60 10.96 20.69
C TYR A 225 4.13 10.56 20.89
N VAL A 226 3.28 11.48 21.36
CA VAL A 226 1.82 11.25 21.43
C VAL A 226 1.24 11.03 20.04
N ALA A 227 1.63 11.86 19.07
CA ALA A 227 1.24 11.74 17.68
C ALA A 227 1.71 10.43 17.04
N GLY A 228 2.94 9.98 17.33
CA GLY A 228 3.43 8.68 16.86
C GLY A 228 2.67 7.50 17.47
N ALA A 229 2.29 7.60 18.76
CA ALA A 229 1.47 6.58 19.42
C ALA A 229 0.06 6.52 18.82
N TYR A 230 -0.50 7.68 18.46
CA TYR A 230 -1.73 7.76 17.66
C TYR A 230 -1.55 7.05 16.31
N ALA A 231 -0.47 7.33 15.58
CA ALA A 231 -0.25 6.75 14.25
C ALA A 231 -0.20 5.21 14.30
N ILE A 232 0.50 4.65 15.29
CA ILE A 232 0.57 3.21 15.53
C ILE A 232 -0.82 2.66 15.88
N SER A 233 -1.52 3.29 16.82
CA SER A 233 -2.86 2.84 17.25
C SER A 233 -3.87 2.89 16.11
N MET A 234 -3.82 3.94 15.29
CA MET A 234 -4.71 4.10 14.14
C MET A 234 -4.39 3.09 13.03
N ALA A 235 -3.11 2.76 12.81
CA ALA A 235 -2.69 1.69 11.91
C ALA A 235 -3.32 0.34 12.32
N PHE A 236 -3.30 -0.01 13.61
CA PHE A 236 -4.01 -1.19 14.11
C PHE A 236 -5.52 -1.10 13.91
N ALA A 237 -6.13 0.06 14.18
CA ALA A 237 -7.58 0.25 14.05
C ALA A 237 -8.07 0.08 12.60
N VAL A 238 -7.37 0.65 11.61
CA VAL A 238 -7.75 0.51 10.20
C VAL A 238 -7.59 -0.93 9.70
N VAL A 239 -6.56 -1.65 10.16
CA VAL A 239 -6.36 -3.07 9.84
C VAL A 239 -7.45 -3.92 10.48
N ALA A 240 -7.81 -3.66 11.73
CA ALA A 240 -8.89 -4.34 12.43
C ALA A 240 -10.23 -4.14 11.70
N PHE A 241 -10.52 -2.91 11.27
CA PHE A 241 -11.69 -2.58 10.46
C PHE A 241 -11.70 -3.35 9.14
N ALA A 242 -10.64 -3.24 8.34
CA ALA A 242 -10.51 -3.93 7.06
C ALA A 242 -10.65 -5.46 7.20
N ASN A 243 -10.05 -6.05 8.23
CA ASN A 243 -10.16 -7.48 8.52
C ASN A 243 -11.60 -7.86 8.91
N SER A 244 -12.30 -7.02 9.68
CA SER A 244 -13.70 -7.27 10.06
C SER A 244 -14.62 -7.26 8.84
N GLU A 245 -14.40 -6.34 7.90
CA GLU A 245 -15.12 -6.25 6.63
C GLU A 245 -14.89 -7.44 5.71
N ILE A 246 -13.68 -7.99 5.66
CA ILE A 246 -13.40 -9.22 4.89
C ILE A 246 -14.15 -10.40 5.52
N ARG A 247 -14.10 -10.55 6.85
CA ARG A 247 -14.74 -11.65 7.57
C ARG A 247 -16.26 -11.63 7.48
N SER A 248 -16.88 -10.45 7.54
CA SER A 248 -18.34 -10.30 7.41
C SER A 248 -18.81 -10.78 6.03
N ARG A 249 -18.06 -10.44 4.97
CA ARG A 249 -18.35 -10.89 3.59
C ARG A 249 -18.19 -12.39 3.40
N THR A 250 -17.12 -12.97 3.93
CA THR A 250 -16.93 -14.43 3.87
C THR A 250 -18.06 -15.16 4.61
N SER A 251 -18.48 -14.65 5.78
CA SER A 251 -19.56 -15.24 6.56
C SER A 251 -20.91 -15.15 5.84
N ALA A 252 -21.21 -14.01 5.21
CA ALA A 252 -22.43 -13.84 4.41
C ALA A 252 -22.50 -14.81 3.22
N SER A 253 -21.37 -15.08 2.55
CA SER A 253 -21.32 -16.04 1.44
C SER A 253 -21.53 -17.51 1.84
N LEU A 254 -21.41 -17.84 3.12
CA LEU A 254 -21.54 -19.20 3.66
C LEU A 254 -22.93 -19.48 4.27
N SER A 255 -23.80 -18.48 4.44
CA SER A 255 -25.15 -18.67 4.98
C SER A 255 -26.10 -19.23 3.90
N PRO A 256 -26.66 -20.44 4.03
CA PRO A 256 -27.52 -21.06 3.02
C PRO A 256 -28.94 -20.46 2.88
N SER A 257 -29.28 -19.37 3.58
CA SER A 257 -30.69 -18.99 3.78
C SER A 257 -31.38 -18.24 2.64
N ASP A 258 -30.74 -18.05 1.49
CA ASP A 258 -31.41 -17.54 0.28
C ASP A 258 -31.89 -18.67 -0.65
N ALA A 259 -31.68 -19.94 -0.26
CA ALA A 259 -32.35 -21.08 -0.89
C ALA A 259 -33.72 -21.31 -0.25
N GLU A 260 -34.64 -20.34 -0.37
CA GLU A 260 -36.07 -20.64 -0.20
C GLU A 260 -36.59 -21.15 -1.55
N PRO A 261 -36.92 -22.46 -1.68
CA PRO A 261 -37.62 -22.92 -2.87
C PRO A 261 -39.04 -22.36 -2.77
N GLN A 262 -39.45 -21.56 -3.76
CA GLN A 262 -40.85 -21.36 -4.10
C GLN A 262 -41.49 -22.73 -4.41
N ARG A 263 -41.86 -23.46 -3.36
CA ARG A 263 -42.74 -24.62 -3.38
C ARG A 263 -43.86 -24.34 -2.40
N ARG A 264 -44.91 -23.66 -2.88
CA ARG A 264 -46.30 -23.83 -2.45
C ARG A 264 -47.20 -23.20 -3.51
N GLY A 265 -47.96 -24.05 -4.20
CA GLY A 265 -48.83 -23.63 -5.28
C GLY A 265 -49.25 -24.72 -6.26
N VAL A 266 -48.82 -25.98 -6.11
CA VAL A 266 -49.52 -27.11 -6.77
C VAL A 266 -50.74 -27.44 -5.93
N GLY A 267 -51.83 -26.71 -6.23
CA GLY A 267 -53.18 -27.06 -5.83
C GLY A 267 -53.60 -28.35 -6.53
N THR A 268 -54.08 -29.27 -5.72
CA THR A 268 -54.54 -30.62 -6.04
C THR A 268 -55.72 -30.65 -7.03
N ALA A 269 -55.77 -31.75 -7.76
CA ALA A 269 -56.74 -32.10 -8.80
C ALA A 269 -58.22 -32.06 -8.36
N HIS A 270 -59.10 -31.84 -9.36
CA HIS A 270 -60.50 -32.29 -9.32
C HIS A 270 -60.80 -33.08 -10.61
N PRO A 271 -61.28 -34.34 -10.53
CA PRO A 271 -61.74 -35.10 -11.69
C PRO A 271 -63.28 -35.11 -11.84
N ALA A 272 -63.73 -35.48 -13.05
CA ALA A 272 -65.10 -35.74 -13.53
C ALA A 272 -65.88 -34.48 -14.00
N ALA A 273 -66.71 -34.47 -15.06
CA ALA A 273 -67.40 -35.54 -15.78
C ALA A 273 -67.79 -35.13 -17.23
N ARG A 274 -68.24 -36.12 -17.99
CA ARG A 274 -68.77 -36.14 -19.38
C ARG A 274 -69.86 -35.12 -19.69
N ALA A 275 -69.97 -34.72 -20.97
CA ALA A 275 -71.12 -34.90 -21.88
C ALA A 275 -71.25 -33.74 -22.90
N GLY A 276 -71.42 -34.07 -24.18
CA GLY A 276 -71.66 -33.14 -25.29
C GLY A 276 -70.91 -33.54 -26.54
#